data_AF-A0A9D1ZTA9-F1
#
_entry.id   AF-A0A9D1ZTA9-F1
#
_cell.length_a   1.000
_cell.length_b   1.000
_cell.length_c   1.000
_cell.angle_alpha   90.00
_cell.angle_beta   90.00
_cell.angle_gamma   90.00
#
_symmetry.space_group_name_H-M   'P 1'
#
loop_
_entity.id
_entity.type
_entity.pdbx_description
1 polymer ?
#
loop_
_entity_poly.entity_id
_entity_poly.type
_entity_poly.pdbx_seq_one_letter_code
_entity_poly.pdbx_strand_id
1 'polypeptide(L)'
;MPSQPMYTGALKRVPPPASAPYASAEAPAPKTHPIPSNQQDSARTWLDEGDCTPCAAKPAAAVVFVRDGASGPETFMTYRVKSPMGRVAFPGGLGVPEDAAPIGWVGPGGDYWAKAFSQDDLGAAIAAVVTAVRELFEETGVLLAGSGELSTIELTSGHECMASRLAVAQQDKTFADYLERRGLKIRADLLKPLARWQSPGFFHKRYDIHYFTCAVPVGQNPSLLAGKGIWGRWVSVRELVAHPMSVELGNEIGQDDTVGVPFQELVTPGVMYLLEQLAAASGAVAFLAKRRQVSLYLPEVKQDAAGTCYLAVQEKKI
;
A
#
# COMPACT_ATOMS: atom_id res chain seq x y z
N MET A 1 11.62 80.27 18.56
CA MET A 1 11.60 78.88 18.07
C MET A 1 10.45 78.15 18.74
N PRO A 2 9.35 77.84 18.02
CA PRO A 2 8.24 77.09 18.58
C PRO A 2 8.37 75.59 18.26
N SER A 3 8.06 74.79 19.29
CA SER A 3 8.08 73.33 19.36
C SER A 3 7.22 72.63 18.29
N GLN A 4 7.80 71.64 17.59
CA GLN A 4 7.03 70.68 16.80
C GLN A 4 6.27 69.70 17.71
N PRO A 5 4.97 69.45 17.48
CA PRO A 5 4.23 68.39 18.16
C PRO A 5 4.54 67.02 17.53
N MET A 6 4.76 66.01 18.38
CA MET A 6 4.92 64.60 18.00
C MET A 6 3.66 64.07 17.31
N TYR A 7 3.85 63.48 16.13
CA TYR A 7 2.81 62.77 15.38
C TYR A 7 2.51 61.42 16.07
N THR A 8 1.38 61.32 16.77
CA THR A 8 0.89 60.04 17.31
C THR A 8 0.15 59.29 16.20
N GLY A 9 0.83 58.31 15.60
CA GLY A 9 0.33 57.51 14.47
C GLY A 9 -0.81 56.56 14.83
N ALA A 10 -2.00 57.09 15.15
CA ALA A 10 -3.22 56.31 15.33
C ALA A 10 -3.96 56.18 13.97
N LEU A 11 -3.76 55.06 13.28
CA LEU A 11 -4.54 54.69 12.09
C LEU A 11 -5.92 54.15 12.52
N LYS A 12 -7.00 54.68 11.93
CA LYS A 12 -8.36 54.14 12.08
C LYS A 12 -8.40 52.70 11.52
N ARG A 13 -8.78 51.72 12.35
CA ARG A 13 -9.04 50.34 11.89
C ARG A 13 -10.30 50.32 11.01
N VAL A 14 -10.14 49.96 9.75
CA VAL A 14 -11.24 49.57 8.86
C VAL A 14 -11.54 48.09 9.15
N PRO A 15 -12.79 47.70 9.45
CA PRO A 15 -13.14 46.29 9.62
C PRO A 15 -12.97 45.56 8.28
N PRO A 16 -12.48 44.30 8.27
CA PRO A 16 -12.44 43.52 7.04
C PRO A 16 -13.86 43.30 6.51
N PRO A 17 -14.06 43.25 5.18
CA PRO A 17 -15.35 42.92 4.61
C PRO A 17 -15.78 41.52 5.08
N ALA A 18 -17.07 41.37 5.38
CA ALA A 18 -17.65 40.09 5.77
C ALA A 18 -17.36 39.03 4.70
N SER A 19 -16.70 37.95 5.09
CA SER A 19 -16.46 36.80 4.22
C SER A 19 -17.80 36.17 3.83
N ALA A 20 -18.08 36.09 2.54
CA ALA A 20 -19.16 35.25 2.03
C ALA A 20 -18.96 33.82 2.53
N PRO A 21 -20.03 33.08 2.88
CA PRO A 21 -19.91 31.70 3.29
C PRO A 21 -19.25 30.91 2.15
N TYR A 22 -18.13 30.26 2.47
CA TYR A 22 -17.50 29.30 1.57
C TYR A 22 -18.55 28.26 1.21
N ALA A 23 -18.92 28.18 -0.07
CA ALA A 23 -19.63 27.02 -0.59
C ALA A 23 -18.75 25.82 -0.28
N SER A 24 -19.25 24.91 0.57
CA SER A 24 -18.62 23.62 0.81
C SER A 24 -18.46 22.95 -0.54
N ALA A 25 -17.22 22.79 -1.01
CA ALA A 25 -16.95 21.99 -2.18
C ALA A 25 -17.54 20.59 -1.92
N GLU A 26 -18.53 20.21 -2.74
CA GLU A 26 -19.08 18.87 -2.72
C GLU A 26 -17.92 17.87 -2.84
N ALA A 27 -17.88 16.89 -1.94
CA ALA A 27 -16.87 15.85 -2.02
C ALA A 27 -16.98 15.17 -3.40
N PRO A 28 -15.85 14.90 -4.08
CA PRO A 28 -15.89 14.24 -5.39
C PRO A 28 -16.66 12.92 -5.28
N ALA A 29 -17.47 12.62 -6.30
CA ALA A 29 -18.26 11.40 -6.34
C ALA A 29 -17.35 10.18 -6.13
N PRO A 30 -17.79 9.18 -5.34
CA PRO A 30 -16.96 8.01 -5.04
C PRO A 30 -16.63 7.24 -6.31
N LYS A 31 -15.38 6.79 -6.42
CA LYS A 31 -14.93 6.00 -7.57
C LYS A 31 -15.57 4.62 -7.49
N THR A 32 -16.18 4.16 -8.59
CA THR A 32 -16.88 2.87 -8.64
C THR A 32 -16.02 1.81 -9.30
N HIS A 33 -16.15 0.57 -8.84
CA HIS A 33 -15.44 -0.59 -9.38
C HIS A 33 -16.39 -1.78 -9.50
N PRO A 34 -16.32 -2.55 -10.60
CA PRO A 34 -17.16 -3.73 -10.76
C PRO A 34 -16.82 -4.79 -9.71
N ILE A 35 -17.84 -5.49 -9.21
CA ILE A 35 -17.65 -6.73 -8.44
C ILE A 35 -17.64 -7.89 -9.46
N PRO A 36 -16.64 -8.79 -9.45
CA PRO A 36 -16.59 -9.94 -10.35
C PRO A 36 -17.86 -10.79 -10.28
N SER A 37 -18.24 -11.41 -11.40
CA SER A 37 -19.48 -12.18 -11.54
C SER A 37 -19.62 -13.28 -10.47
N ASN A 38 -18.52 -13.96 -10.13
CA ASN A 38 -18.47 -14.99 -9.10
C ASN A 38 -18.64 -14.48 -7.65
N GLN A 39 -18.73 -13.17 -7.45
CA GLN A 39 -18.92 -12.52 -6.14
C GLN A 39 -20.26 -11.76 -6.04
N GLN A 40 -21.04 -11.68 -7.13
CA GLN A 40 -22.29 -10.92 -7.20
C GLN A 40 -23.32 -11.43 -6.19
N ASP A 41 -23.48 -12.75 -6.04
CA ASP A 41 -24.46 -13.33 -5.12
C ASP A 41 -24.12 -13.00 -3.67
N SER A 42 -22.85 -13.15 -3.26
CA SER A 42 -22.40 -12.76 -1.91
C SER A 42 -22.57 -11.27 -1.63
N ALA A 43 -22.31 -10.42 -2.63
CA ALA A 43 -22.51 -8.98 -2.52
C ALA A 43 -24.00 -8.61 -2.39
N ARG A 44 -24.89 -9.31 -3.12
CA ARG A 44 -26.34 -9.09 -3.04
C ARG A 44 -26.89 -9.56 -1.69
N THR A 45 -26.52 -10.75 -1.24
CA THR A 45 -26.89 -11.25 0.10
C THR A 45 -26.46 -10.28 1.20
N TRP A 46 -25.25 -9.71 1.10
CA TRP A 46 -24.79 -8.70 2.04
C TRP A 46 -25.66 -7.44 2.08
N LEU A 47 -26.20 -7.00 0.94
CA LEU A 47 -27.13 -5.86 0.88
C LEU A 47 -28.52 -6.24 1.41
N ASP A 48 -28.99 -7.44 1.07
CA ASP A 48 -30.33 -7.93 1.43
C ASP A 48 -30.45 -8.23 2.94
N GLU A 49 -29.40 -8.79 3.55
CA GLU A 49 -29.41 -9.14 4.97
C GLU A 49 -29.50 -7.91 5.87
N GLY A 50 -28.91 -6.77 5.47
CA GLY A 50 -28.90 -5.53 6.27
C GLY A 50 -28.25 -5.69 7.65
N ASP A 51 -27.86 -4.59 8.31
CA ASP A 51 -27.38 -4.54 9.72
C ASP A 51 -26.37 -5.64 10.18
N CYS A 52 -25.62 -6.24 9.25
CA CYS A 52 -24.63 -7.26 9.57
C CYS A 52 -23.30 -6.61 9.96
N THR A 53 -22.74 -7.02 11.11
CA THR A 53 -21.39 -6.60 11.50
C THR A 53 -20.39 -7.39 10.65
N PRO A 54 -19.54 -6.73 9.84
CA PRO A 54 -18.56 -7.46 9.04
C PRO A 54 -17.54 -8.17 9.93
N CYS A 55 -16.97 -9.28 9.44
CA CYS A 55 -15.88 -9.95 10.15
C CYS A 55 -14.68 -8.99 10.37
N ALA A 56 -13.93 -9.21 11.45
CA ALA A 56 -12.77 -8.37 11.74
C ALA A 56 -11.74 -8.45 10.60
N ALA A 57 -11.23 -7.29 10.20
CA ALA A 57 -10.17 -7.21 9.19
C ALA A 57 -8.82 -7.59 9.81
N LYS A 58 -8.11 -8.52 9.18
CA LYS A 58 -6.76 -8.92 9.62
C LYS A 58 -5.74 -7.88 9.19
N PRO A 59 -4.77 -7.50 10.04
CA PRO A 59 -3.72 -6.58 9.65
C PRO A 59 -2.86 -7.20 8.53
N ALA A 60 -2.53 -6.39 7.54
CA ALA A 60 -1.69 -6.77 6.42
C ALA A 60 -0.81 -5.57 6.01
N ALA A 61 0.27 -5.86 5.29
CA ALA A 61 1.10 -4.83 4.69
C ALA A 61 1.56 -5.26 3.30
N ALA A 62 1.71 -4.28 2.41
CA ALA A 62 2.20 -4.49 1.05
C ALA A 62 3.05 -3.33 0.58
N VAL A 63 4.02 -3.59 -0.30
CA VAL A 63 4.98 -2.58 -0.73
C VAL A 63 4.98 -2.40 -2.25
N VAL A 64 4.73 -1.16 -2.67
CA VAL A 64 4.84 -0.70 -4.05
C VAL A 64 6.28 -0.29 -4.31
N PHE A 65 7.05 -1.19 -4.91
CA PHE A 65 8.36 -0.83 -5.44
C PHE A 65 8.20 0.16 -6.59
N VAL A 66 9.10 1.12 -6.68
CA VAL A 66 9.11 2.07 -7.79
C VAL A 66 10.52 2.22 -8.37
N ARG A 67 10.59 2.17 -9.70
CA ARG A 67 11.77 2.54 -10.49
C ARG A 67 11.34 3.24 -11.78
N ASP A 68 12.27 3.92 -12.42
CA ASP A 68 12.06 4.44 -13.76
C ASP A 68 12.32 3.33 -14.79
N GLY A 69 11.38 3.15 -15.71
CA GLY A 69 11.50 2.30 -16.89
C GLY A 69 11.47 3.13 -18.17
N ALA A 70 11.55 2.47 -19.32
CA ALA A 70 11.64 3.14 -20.62
C ALA A 70 10.42 4.03 -20.95
N SER A 71 9.23 3.63 -20.49
CA SER A 71 7.96 4.31 -20.79
C SER A 71 7.36 5.05 -19.57
N GLY A 72 8.15 5.25 -18.51
CA GLY A 72 7.71 5.85 -17.25
C GLY A 72 7.92 4.92 -16.06
N PRO A 73 7.24 5.17 -14.92
CA PRO A 73 7.41 4.37 -13.73
C PRO A 73 7.02 2.90 -13.91
N GLU A 74 7.82 2.02 -13.33
CA GLU A 74 7.55 0.59 -13.22
C GLU A 74 7.39 0.19 -11.75
N THR A 75 6.64 -0.89 -11.52
CA THR A 75 6.50 -1.54 -10.21
C THR A 75 6.71 -3.04 -10.35
N PHE A 76 7.05 -3.70 -9.25
CA PHE A 76 7.08 -5.16 -9.20
C PHE A 76 5.71 -5.69 -8.78
N MET A 77 5.16 -6.63 -9.53
CA MET A 77 3.90 -7.31 -9.21
C MET A 77 4.10 -8.82 -9.18
N THR A 78 3.27 -9.52 -8.41
CA THR A 78 3.33 -10.97 -8.22
C THR A 78 1.96 -11.60 -8.43
N TYR A 79 1.96 -12.84 -8.91
CA TYR A 79 0.77 -13.69 -8.98
C TYR A 79 0.53 -14.37 -7.62
N ARG A 80 -0.73 -14.38 -7.18
CA ARG A 80 -1.17 -14.96 -5.92
C ARG A 80 -2.12 -16.13 -6.15
N VAL A 81 -1.65 -17.32 -5.82
CA VAL A 81 -2.44 -18.56 -5.86
C VAL A 81 -3.62 -18.43 -4.88
N LYS A 82 -4.85 -18.62 -5.37
CA LYS A 82 -6.08 -18.70 -4.54
C LYS A 82 -6.31 -17.51 -3.60
N SER A 83 -5.90 -16.31 -4.00
CA SER A 83 -6.12 -15.09 -3.20
C SER A 83 -7.54 -14.52 -3.40
N PRO A 84 -8.29 -14.21 -2.32
CA PRO A 84 -9.56 -13.50 -2.41
C PRO A 84 -9.38 -11.99 -2.72
N MET A 85 -8.15 -11.49 -2.68
CA MET A 85 -7.78 -10.09 -2.90
C MET A 85 -7.14 -9.88 -4.28
N GLY A 86 -7.74 -10.47 -5.32
CA GLY A 86 -7.17 -10.47 -6.66
C GLY A 86 -6.04 -11.49 -6.85
N ARG A 87 -5.77 -11.79 -8.12
CA ARG A 87 -4.75 -12.73 -8.59
C ARG A 87 -3.39 -12.08 -8.79
N VAL A 88 -3.35 -10.77 -9.03
CA VAL A 88 -2.12 -10.01 -9.21
C VAL A 88 -2.10 -8.85 -8.21
N ALA A 89 -1.00 -8.68 -7.50
CA ALA A 89 -0.85 -7.63 -6.50
C ALA A 89 0.61 -7.24 -6.28
N PHE A 90 0.83 -6.24 -5.45
CA PHE A 90 2.15 -5.92 -4.92
C PHE A 90 2.62 -7.01 -3.94
N PRO A 91 3.94 -7.20 -3.76
CA PRO A 91 4.47 -8.05 -2.70
C PRO A 91 3.97 -7.64 -1.33
N GLY A 92 3.61 -8.61 -0.49
CA GLY A 92 3.07 -8.33 0.84
C GLY A 92 2.18 -9.44 1.39
N GLY A 93 1.85 -9.35 2.67
CA GLY A 93 1.14 -10.42 3.35
C GLY A 93 0.51 -9.99 4.67
N LEU A 94 0.13 -11.01 5.43
CA LEU A 94 -0.51 -10.85 6.72
C LEU A 94 0.52 -10.47 7.78
N GLY A 95 0.11 -9.59 8.69
CA GLY A 95 0.85 -9.41 9.94
C GLY A 95 0.75 -10.68 10.79
N VAL A 96 1.84 -10.98 11.50
CA VAL A 96 1.90 -12.06 12.48
C VAL A 96 2.21 -11.49 13.86
N PRO A 97 1.84 -12.17 14.98
CA PRO A 97 2.11 -11.66 16.33
C PRO A 97 3.59 -11.31 16.57
N GLU A 98 4.51 -12.04 15.95
CA GLU A 98 5.95 -11.82 16.03
C GLU A 98 6.40 -10.49 15.42
N ASP A 99 5.60 -9.87 14.55
CA ASP A 99 5.91 -8.54 13.98
C ASP A 99 5.82 -7.43 15.04
N ALA A 100 5.20 -7.69 16.20
CA ALA A 100 5.16 -6.77 17.34
C ALA A 100 6.36 -6.92 18.29
N ALA A 101 7.27 -7.88 18.06
CA ALA A 101 8.44 -8.09 18.90
C ALA A 101 9.44 -6.94 18.80
N PRO A 102 10.23 -6.65 19.86
CA PRO A 102 11.33 -5.69 19.78
C PRO A 102 12.31 -6.05 18.67
N ILE A 103 12.65 -5.08 17.84
CA ILE A 103 13.53 -5.27 16.68
C ILE A 103 14.46 -4.07 16.51
N GLY A 104 15.67 -4.32 16.00
CA GLY A 104 16.61 -3.26 15.67
C GLY A 104 16.00 -2.30 14.64
N TRP A 105 16.08 -0.99 14.91
CA TRP A 105 15.33 0.02 14.16
C TRP A 105 16.19 1.24 13.79
N VAL A 106 15.97 1.75 12.58
CA VAL A 106 16.52 3.00 12.06
C VAL A 106 15.42 3.74 11.31
N GLY A 107 15.29 5.04 11.56
CA GLY A 107 14.28 5.90 10.94
C GLY A 107 13.20 6.36 11.91
N PRO A 108 12.07 6.87 11.38
CA PRO A 108 10.99 7.40 12.21
C PRO A 108 10.45 6.36 13.18
N GLY A 109 10.22 6.76 14.43
CA GLY A 109 9.65 5.90 15.48
C GLY A 109 8.14 5.68 15.32
N GLY A 110 7.55 4.94 16.26
CA GLY A 110 6.15 4.54 16.18
C GLY A 110 5.18 5.72 16.05
N ASP A 111 5.41 6.84 16.75
CA ASP A 111 4.50 7.99 16.73
C ASP A 111 4.31 8.55 15.32
N TYR A 112 5.39 8.53 14.51
CA TYR A 112 5.32 8.93 13.11
C TYR A 112 4.43 8.00 12.31
N TRP A 113 4.60 6.68 12.47
CA TRP A 113 3.85 5.68 11.71
C TRP A 113 2.39 5.60 12.14
N ALA A 114 2.13 5.68 13.45
CA ALA A 114 0.80 5.76 14.03
C ALA A 114 0.05 6.97 13.46
N LYS A 115 0.69 8.15 13.49
CA LYS A 115 0.13 9.35 12.87
C LYS A 115 -0.06 9.20 11.37
N ALA A 116 0.90 8.63 10.65
CA ALA A 116 0.84 8.50 9.19
C ALA A 116 -0.35 7.64 8.74
N PHE A 117 -0.72 6.61 9.50
CA PHE A 117 -1.81 5.70 9.15
C PHE A 117 -3.09 5.91 9.97
N SER A 118 -3.17 6.99 10.76
CA SER A 118 -4.21 7.21 11.77
C SER A 118 -4.51 5.91 12.53
N GLN A 119 -3.44 5.31 13.07
CA GLN A 119 -3.50 4.11 13.88
C GLN A 119 -3.30 4.50 15.34
N ASP A 120 -4.31 4.22 16.17
CA ASP A 120 -4.29 4.59 17.59
C ASP A 120 -3.29 3.74 18.39
N ASP A 121 -3.13 2.47 18.00
CA ASP A 121 -2.18 1.56 18.62
C ASP A 121 -0.79 1.71 18.00
N LEU A 122 0.15 2.18 18.81
CA LEU A 122 1.56 2.37 18.45
C LEU A 122 2.25 1.06 18.02
N GLY A 123 1.96 -0.03 18.74
CA GLY A 123 2.49 -1.35 18.46
C GLY A 123 1.98 -1.89 17.13
N ALA A 124 0.69 -1.67 16.81
CA ALA A 124 0.11 -2.04 15.52
C ALA A 124 0.74 -1.24 14.37
N ALA A 125 1.04 0.04 14.58
CA ALA A 125 1.74 0.86 13.58
C ALA A 125 3.17 0.38 13.31
N ILE A 126 3.92 0.02 14.36
CA ILE A 126 5.25 -0.59 14.23
C ILE A 126 5.17 -1.95 13.55
N ALA A 127 4.25 -2.81 13.99
CA ALA A 127 4.04 -4.13 13.41
C ALA A 127 3.74 -4.04 11.91
N ALA A 128 2.93 -3.07 11.45
CA ALA A 128 2.67 -2.89 10.02
C ALA A 128 3.96 -2.62 9.20
N VAL A 129 4.92 -1.87 9.75
CA VAL A 129 6.22 -1.63 9.11
C VAL A 129 7.06 -2.90 9.12
N VAL A 130 7.10 -3.63 10.24
CA VAL A 130 7.84 -4.89 10.34
C VAL A 130 7.27 -5.94 9.37
N THR A 131 5.95 -6.08 9.31
CA THR A 131 5.24 -6.92 8.33
C THR A 131 5.65 -6.56 6.91
N ALA A 132 5.67 -5.27 6.54
CA ALA A 132 6.07 -4.84 5.20
C ALA A 132 7.49 -5.29 4.83
N VAL A 133 8.45 -5.09 5.74
CA VAL A 133 9.86 -5.45 5.49
C VAL A 133 10.06 -6.96 5.49
N ARG A 134 9.40 -7.68 6.41
CA ARG A 134 9.45 -9.14 6.48
C ARG A 134 8.88 -9.77 5.21
N GLU A 135 7.68 -9.38 4.81
CA GLU A 135 7.02 -9.95 3.62
C GLU A 135 7.81 -9.63 2.34
N LEU A 136 8.41 -8.44 2.24
CA LEU A 136 9.33 -8.14 1.14
C LEU A 136 10.51 -9.11 1.09
N PHE A 137 11.13 -9.38 2.23
CA PHE A 137 12.26 -10.30 2.32
C PHE A 137 11.84 -11.74 1.96
N GLU A 138 10.74 -12.22 2.53
CA GLU A 138 10.21 -13.55 2.26
C GLU A 138 9.85 -13.72 0.77
N GLU A 139 9.04 -12.82 0.21
CA GLU A 139 8.50 -12.95 -1.14
C GLU A 139 9.49 -12.59 -2.23
N THR A 140 10.32 -11.55 -2.03
CA THR A 140 11.18 -11.00 -3.10
C THR A 140 12.67 -11.07 -2.81
N GLY A 141 13.08 -11.39 -1.58
CA GLY A 141 14.50 -11.39 -1.18
C GLY A 141 15.09 -9.98 -1.03
N VAL A 142 14.28 -8.94 -1.26
CA VAL A 142 14.67 -7.57 -0.95
C VAL A 142 14.54 -7.35 0.54
N LEU A 143 15.63 -6.92 1.18
CA LEU A 143 15.69 -6.67 2.61
C LEU A 143 16.03 -5.19 2.86
N LEU A 144 15.07 -4.46 3.43
CA LEU A 144 15.25 -3.08 3.89
C LEU A 144 15.87 -3.08 5.29
N ALA A 145 17.13 -3.51 5.39
CA ALA A 145 17.88 -3.55 6.64
C ALA A 145 19.38 -3.26 6.42
N GLY A 146 20.05 -2.80 7.47
CA GLY A 146 21.49 -2.54 7.51
C GLY A 146 22.02 -2.53 8.94
N SER A 147 23.34 -2.47 9.14
CA SER A 147 23.95 -2.38 10.48
C SER A 147 23.70 -1.03 11.17
N GLY A 148 23.42 0.01 10.37
CA GLY A 148 23.05 1.35 10.82
C GLY A 148 22.49 2.23 9.69
N GLU A 149 22.33 3.52 9.98
CA GLU A 149 21.68 4.52 9.12
C GLU A 149 22.35 4.76 7.77
N LEU A 150 23.65 4.52 7.68
CA LEU A 150 24.42 4.74 6.45
C LEU A 150 24.61 3.47 5.62
N SER A 151 23.92 2.38 5.98
CA SER A 151 24.12 1.07 5.36
C SER A 151 22.82 0.39 4.98
N THR A 152 22.84 -0.34 3.87
CA THR A 152 21.88 -1.38 3.52
C THR A 152 22.66 -2.65 3.23
N ILE A 153 22.08 -3.81 3.47
CA ILE A 153 22.68 -5.06 3.00
C ILE A 153 22.78 -5.03 1.46
N GLU A 154 23.95 -5.29 0.90
CA GLU A 154 24.18 -5.19 -0.54
C GLU A 154 23.81 -6.49 -1.28
N LEU A 155 24.05 -7.64 -0.67
CA LEU A 155 23.86 -8.96 -1.29
C LEU A 155 22.89 -9.83 -0.49
N THR A 156 21.77 -10.19 -1.12
CA THR A 156 20.77 -11.12 -0.57
C THR A 156 20.68 -12.45 -1.34
N SER A 157 21.57 -12.68 -2.31
CA SER A 157 21.52 -13.82 -3.24
C SER A 157 22.42 -15.01 -2.88
N GLY A 158 23.23 -14.93 -1.82
CA GLY A 158 24.09 -16.04 -1.38
C GLY A 158 23.32 -17.22 -0.77
N HIS A 159 23.91 -18.42 -0.79
CA HIS A 159 23.27 -19.67 -0.30
C HIS A 159 22.76 -19.55 1.14
N GLU A 160 23.55 -18.97 2.04
CA GLU A 160 23.14 -18.75 3.44
C GLU A 160 21.97 -17.77 3.58
N CYS A 161 21.91 -16.76 2.70
CA CYS A 161 20.82 -15.81 2.67
C CYS A 161 19.53 -16.49 2.19
N MET A 162 19.63 -17.32 1.14
CA MET A 162 18.50 -18.14 0.67
C MET A 162 17.99 -19.10 1.76
N ALA A 163 18.89 -19.81 2.45
CA ALA A 163 18.53 -20.71 3.54
C ALA A 163 17.83 -19.95 4.69
N SER A 164 18.31 -18.76 5.03
CA SER A 164 17.68 -17.92 6.06
C SER A 164 16.32 -17.39 5.61
N ARG A 165 16.20 -16.98 4.35
CA ARG A 165 14.95 -16.54 3.73
C ARG A 165 13.90 -17.64 3.74
N LEU A 166 14.28 -18.87 3.41
CA LEU A 166 13.41 -20.05 3.49
C LEU A 166 12.94 -20.29 4.92
N ALA A 167 13.87 -20.28 5.90
CA ALA A 167 13.54 -20.49 7.30
C ALA A 167 12.58 -19.43 7.86
N VAL A 168 12.74 -18.16 7.48
CA VAL A 168 11.80 -17.10 7.86
C VAL A 168 10.44 -17.32 7.18
N ALA A 169 10.43 -17.60 5.87
CA ALA A 169 9.20 -17.82 5.11
C ALA A 169 8.40 -19.06 5.57
N GLN A 170 9.07 -20.06 6.14
CA GLN A 170 8.47 -21.28 6.71
C GLN A 170 8.15 -21.13 8.22
N GLN A 171 8.47 -19.99 8.82
CA GLN A 171 8.32 -19.71 10.25
C GLN A 171 9.18 -20.60 11.17
N ASP A 172 10.24 -21.22 10.64
CA ASP A 172 11.25 -21.96 11.43
C ASP A 172 12.13 -21.02 12.26
N LYS A 173 12.24 -19.75 11.83
CA LYS A 173 12.96 -18.68 12.50
C LYS A 173 12.13 -17.39 12.44
N THR A 174 12.09 -16.64 13.54
CA THR A 174 11.47 -15.31 13.50
C THR A 174 12.33 -14.35 12.68
N PHE A 175 11.67 -13.35 12.09
CA PHE A 175 12.37 -12.29 11.35
C PHE A 175 13.26 -11.45 12.27
N ALA A 176 12.81 -11.16 13.49
CA ALA A 176 13.58 -10.45 14.50
C ALA A 176 14.90 -11.17 14.84
N ASP A 177 14.84 -12.47 15.13
CA ASP A 177 16.04 -13.26 15.43
C ASP A 177 17.01 -13.32 14.24
N TYR A 178 16.47 -13.36 13.01
CA TYR A 178 17.29 -13.33 11.80
C TYR A 178 18.09 -12.02 11.71
N LEU A 179 17.45 -10.87 11.96
CA LEU A 179 18.14 -9.59 11.95
C LEU A 179 19.14 -9.47 13.09
N GLU A 180 18.75 -9.86 14.31
CA GLU A 180 19.60 -9.76 15.50
C GLU A 180 20.90 -10.56 15.33
N ARG A 181 20.81 -11.82 14.91
CA ARG A 181 22.00 -12.67 14.67
C ARG A 181 22.96 -12.12 13.62
N ARG A 182 22.47 -11.26 12.72
CA ARG A 182 23.27 -10.62 11.68
C ARG A 182 23.68 -9.18 12.03
N GLY A 183 23.34 -8.69 13.22
CA GLY A 183 23.59 -7.30 13.62
C GLY A 183 22.86 -6.29 12.73
N LEU A 184 21.72 -6.68 12.16
CA LEU A 184 20.93 -5.86 11.24
C LEU A 184 19.79 -5.17 11.97
N LYS A 185 19.43 -3.99 11.47
CA LYS A 185 18.32 -3.16 11.90
C LYS A 185 17.44 -2.86 10.70
N ILE A 186 16.13 -2.85 10.89
CA ILE A 186 15.18 -2.38 9.88
C ILE A 186 15.51 -0.92 9.53
N ARG A 187 15.54 -0.63 8.22
CA ARG A 187 15.66 0.70 7.65
C ARG A 187 14.27 1.26 7.32
N ALA A 188 13.52 1.61 8.36
CA ALA A 188 12.15 2.10 8.23
C ALA A 188 12.10 3.44 7.47
N ASP A 189 13.17 4.23 7.52
CA ASP A 189 13.36 5.47 6.76
C ASP A 189 13.33 5.29 5.23
N LEU A 190 13.61 4.08 4.73
CA LEU A 190 13.53 3.73 3.31
C LEU A 190 12.10 3.46 2.83
N LEU A 191 11.17 3.21 3.76
CA LEU A 191 9.75 3.11 3.45
C LEU A 191 9.10 4.49 3.51
N LYS A 192 8.13 4.72 2.63
CA LYS A 192 7.18 5.83 2.72
C LYS A 192 5.76 5.29 2.86
N PRO A 193 4.95 5.85 3.76
CA PRO A 193 3.54 5.48 3.85
C PRO A 193 2.81 5.93 2.59
N LEU A 194 1.96 5.06 2.02
CA LEU A 194 1.30 5.30 0.74
C LEU A 194 -0.23 5.38 0.87
N ALA A 195 -0.86 4.34 1.41
CA ALA A 195 -2.31 4.22 1.53
C ALA A 195 -2.68 3.21 2.62
N ARG A 196 -3.92 3.27 3.12
CA ARG A 196 -4.52 2.20 3.94
C ARG A 196 -5.80 1.71 3.26
N TRP A 197 -5.96 0.41 3.08
CA TRP A 197 -7.12 -0.17 2.41
C TRP A 197 -7.78 -1.21 3.28
N GLN A 198 -9.08 -1.07 3.53
CA GLN A 198 -9.85 -2.11 4.22
C GLN A 198 -10.75 -2.85 3.24
N SER A 199 -10.75 -4.19 3.31
CA SER A 199 -11.64 -4.99 2.47
C SER A 199 -13.12 -4.70 2.74
N PRO A 200 -13.99 -4.80 1.72
CA PRO A 200 -15.42 -4.55 1.86
C PRO A 200 -16.08 -5.55 2.81
N GLY A 201 -17.25 -5.19 3.34
CA GLY A 201 -17.93 -5.95 4.40
C GLY A 201 -18.33 -7.38 4.03
N PHE A 202 -18.76 -7.60 2.78
CA PHE A 202 -19.23 -8.90 2.28
C PHE A 202 -18.13 -9.96 2.11
N PHE A 203 -16.86 -9.59 2.27
CA PHE A 203 -15.76 -10.56 2.20
C PHE A 203 -15.72 -11.41 3.47
N HIS A 204 -15.71 -12.72 3.31
CA HIS A 204 -15.54 -13.67 4.42
C HIS A 204 -14.15 -13.60 5.08
N LYS A 205 -13.15 -13.14 4.32
CA LYS A 205 -11.80 -12.86 4.81
C LYS A 205 -11.47 -11.40 4.50
N ARG A 206 -11.44 -10.57 5.54
CA ARG A 206 -11.15 -9.14 5.42
C ARG A 206 -9.74 -8.82 5.84
N TYR A 207 -9.19 -7.78 5.24
CA TYR A 207 -7.82 -7.33 5.44
C TYR A 207 -7.79 -5.81 5.61
N ASP A 208 -6.94 -5.34 6.51
CA ASP A 208 -6.59 -3.93 6.71
C ASP A 208 -5.14 -3.74 6.29
N ILE A 209 -4.95 -3.28 5.06
CA ILE A 209 -3.67 -3.30 4.36
C ILE A 209 -3.02 -1.93 4.46
N HIS A 210 -1.86 -1.90 5.08
CA HIS A 210 -0.97 -0.75 5.07
C HIS A 210 -0.07 -0.84 3.84
N TYR A 211 -0.30 0.04 2.86
CA TYR A 211 0.55 0.16 1.70
C TYR A 211 1.69 1.11 1.97
N PHE A 212 2.89 0.65 1.61
CA PHE A 212 4.11 1.43 1.62
C PHE A 212 4.67 1.54 0.20
N THR A 213 5.62 2.44 0.00
CA THR A 213 6.42 2.50 -1.22
C THR A 213 7.89 2.70 -0.89
N CYS A 214 8.76 2.16 -1.73
CA CYS A 214 10.21 2.37 -1.66
C CYS A 214 10.87 2.15 -3.03
N ALA A 215 12.10 2.64 -3.16
CA ALA A 215 13.02 2.15 -4.17
C ALA A 215 13.62 0.82 -3.71
N VAL A 216 14.09 0.00 -4.66
CA VAL A 216 14.91 -1.18 -4.34
C VAL A 216 16.32 -0.71 -3.97
N PRO A 217 16.90 -1.13 -2.83
CA PRO A 217 18.29 -0.84 -2.49
C PRO A 217 19.25 -1.30 -3.57
N VAL A 218 20.30 -0.51 -3.82
CA VAL A 218 21.35 -0.86 -4.80
C VAL A 218 21.97 -2.22 -4.44
N GLY A 219 22.20 -3.05 -5.45
CA GLY A 219 22.77 -4.40 -5.29
C GLY A 219 21.73 -5.50 -5.06
N GLN A 220 20.49 -5.14 -4.72
CA GLN A 220 19.39 -6.10 -4.57
C GLN A 220 18.52 -6.15 -5.84
N ASN A 221 18.03 -7.33 -6.18
CA ASN A 221 17.07 -7.51 -7.26
C ASN A 221 15.91 -8.40 -6.78
N PRO A 222 14.64 -7.95 -6.89
CA PRO A 222 13.48 -8.75 -6.53
C PRO A 222 13.48 -10.09 -7.27
N SER A 223 13.35 -11.18 -6.53
CA SER A 223 13.24 -12.54 -7.06
C SER A 223 12.29 -13.36 -6.20
N LEU A 224 11.33 -14.04 -6.83
CA LEU A 224 10.35 -14.83 -6.09
C LEU A 224 10.98 -16.03 -5.42
N LEU A 225 10.58 -16.27 -4.17
CA LEU A 225 10.84 -17.54 -3.51
C LEU A 225 9.93 -18.60 -4.13
N ALA A 226 10.46 -19.76 -4.51
CA ALA A 226 9.69 -20.80 -5.21
C ALA A 226 8.40 -21.21 -4.47
N GLY A 227 8.41 -21.23 -3.14
CA GLY A 227 7.23 -21.52 -2.32
C GLY A 227 6.24 -20.36 -2.14
N LYS A 228 6.57 -19.14 -2.59
CA LYS A 228 5.74 -17.93 -2.44
C LYS A 228 5.02 -17.54 -3.72
N GLY A 229 5.49 -17.99 -4.89
CA GLY A 229 4.82 -17.72 -6.16
C GLY A 229 5.60 -18.23 -7.36
N ILE A 230 4.91 -18.29 -8.50
CA ILE A 230 5.44 -18.80 -9.77
C ILE A 230 5.65 -17.71 -10.83
N TRP A 231 5.10 -16.51 -10.60
CA TRP A 231 5.22 -15.39 -11.52
C TRP A 231 5.35 -14.09 -10.73
N GLY A 232 6.37 -13.31 -11.07
CA GLY A 232 6.57 -11.98 -10.54
C GLY A 232 7.61 -11.23 -11.36
N ARG A 233 7.27 -10.02 -11.78
CA ARG A 233 8.15 -9.19 -12.61
C ARG A 233 7.89 -7.71 -12.43
N TRP A 234 8.81 -6.93 -12.98
CA TRP A 234 8.58 -5.52 -13.25
C TRP A 234 7.57 -5.36 -14.39
N VAL A 235 6.63 -4.44 -14.19
CA VAL A 235 5.56 -4.11 -15.15
C VAL A 235 5.55 -2.60 -15.40
N SER A 236 5.27 -2.20 -16.64
CA SER A 236 5.02 -0.81 -17.01
C SER A 236 3.67 -0.37 -16.44
N VAL A 237 3.71 0.59 -15.51
CA VAL A 237 2.48 1.01 -14.79
C VAL A 237 1.53 1.75 -15.73
N ARG A 238 2.07 2.58 -16.62
CA ARG A 238 1.26 3.34 -17.59
C ARG A 238 0.59 2.44 -18.62
N GLU A 239 1.27 1.38 -19.04
CA GLU A 239 0.71 0.42 -19.99
C GLU A 239 -0.47 -0.34 -19.39
N LEU A 240 -0.32 -0.83 -18.15
CA LEU A 240 -1.39 -1.51 -17.42
C LEU A 240 -2.62 -0.61 -17.21
N VAL A 241 -2.40 0.64 -16.81
CA VAL A 241 -3.50 1.60 -16.57
C VAL A 241 -4.16 2.05 -17.87
N ALA A 242 -3.41 2.16 -18.98
CA ALA A 242 -3.96 2.52 -20.28
C ALA A 242 -4.79 1.39 -20.92
N HIS A 243 -4.48 0.14 -20.60
CA HIS A 243 -5.14 -1.04 -21.19
C HIS A 243 -5.74 -1.96 -20.10
N PRO A 244 -6.68 -1.48 -19.27
CA PRO A 244 -7.24 -2.27 -18.16
C PRO A 244 -8.02 -3.51 -18.63
N MET A 245 -8.48 -3.51 -19.89
CA MET A 245 -9.16 -4.64 -20.52
C MET A 245 -8.22 -5.65 -21.19
N SER A 246 -6.91 -5.37 -21.24
CA SER A 246 -5.96 -6.29 -21.86
C SER A 246 -5.88 -7.60 -21.09
N VAL A 247 -5.82 -8.70 -21.82
CA VAL A 247 -5.64 -10.06 -21.28
C VAL A 247 -4.19 -10.53 -21.33
N GLU A 248 -3.28 -9.72 -21.89
CA GLU A 248 -1.89 -10.12 -22.15
C GLU A 248 -1.14 -10.51 -20.88
N LEU A 249 -1.31 -9.74 -19.80
CA LEU A 249 -0.70 -10.07 -18.51
C LEU A 249 -1.19 -11.41 -17.97
N GLY A 250 -2.50 -11.67 -18.05
CA GLY A 250 -3.09 -12.93 -17.63
C GLY A 250 -2.61 -14.11 -18.46
N ASN A 251 -2.52 -13.94 -19.77
CA ASN A 251 -1.98 -14.95 -20.68
C ASN A 251 -0.50 -15.24 -20.42
N GLU A 252 0.29 -14.23 -20.08
CA GLU A 252 1.69 -14.39 -19.71
C GLU A 252 1.87 -15.15 -18.38
N ILE A 253 1.03 -14.87 -17.38
CA ILE A 253 1.02 -15.62 -16.11
C ILE A 253 0.66 -17.10 -16.36
N GLY A 254 -0.23 -17.36 -17.31
CA GLY A 254 -0.46 -18.70 -17.85
C GLY A 254 -1.13 -19.67 -16.88
N GLN A 255 -1.87 -19.16 -15.88
CA GLN A 255 -2.66 -19.99 -14.96
C GLN A 255 -4.13 -20.01 -15.36
N ASP A 256 -4.83 -21.10 -15.06
CA ASP A 256 -6.25 -21.30 -15.40
C ASP A 256 -7.16 -20.15 -14.93
N ASP A 257 -6.82 -19.51 -13.81
CA ASP A 257 -7.56 -18.39 -13.24
C ASP A 257 -7.05 -17.01 -13.68
N THR A 258 -6.20 -16.96 -14.72
CA THR A 258 -5.62 -15.73 -15.27
C THR A 258 -5.69 -15.65 -16.80
N VAL A 259 -5.62 -16.77 -17.52
CA VAL A 259 -5.65 -16.81 -18.99
C VAL A 259 -7.01 -16.29 -19.48
N GLY A 260 -6.98 -15.35 -20.42
CA GLY A 260 -8.17 -14.71 -20.99
C GLY A 260 -8.90 -13.75 -20.02
N VAL A 261 -8.38 -13.54 -18.82
CA VAL A 261 -8.97 -12.63 -17.82
C VAL A 261 -8.39 -11.23 -18.00
N PRO A 262 -9.22 -10.18 -18.15
CA PRO A 262 -8.76 -8.79 -18.25
C PRO A 262 -7.96 -8.35 -17.02
N PHE A 263 -6.94 -7.52 -17.21
CA PHE A 263 -6.07 -7.02 -16.13
C PHE A 263 -6.84 -6.42 -14.95
N GLN A 264 -7.87 -5.61 -15.22
CA GLN A 264 -8.68 -4.98 -14.17
C GLN A 264 -9.41 -6.00 -13.27
N GLU A 265 -9.68 -7.21 -13.75
CA GLU A 265 -10.31 -8.29 -12.98
C GLU A 265 -9.27 -9.14 -12.22
N LEU A 266 -8.00 -9.07 -12.63
CA LEU A 266 -6.89 -9.72 -11.93
C LEU A 266 -6.46 -8.98 -10.66
N VAL A 267 -6.74 -7.69 -10.54
CA VAL A 267 -6.31 -6.85 -9.42
C VAL A 267 -7.49 -6.38 -8.57
N THR A 268 -7.23 -5.97 -7.34
CA THR A 268 -8.25 -5.29 -6.54
C THR A 268 -8.39 -3.82 -6.94
N PRO A 269 -9.53 -3.18 -6.64
CA PRO A 269 -9.67 -1.73 -6.75
C PRO A 269 -8.55 -0.93 -6.05
N GLY A 270 -8.10 -1.39 -4.89
CA GLY A 270 -7.00 -0.76 -4.15
C GLY A 270 -5.68 -0.81 -4.91
N VAL A 271 -5.36 -1.95 -5.54
CA VAL A 271 -4.18 -2.07 -6.40
C VAL A 271 -4.31 -1.16 -7.64
N MET A 272 -5.46 -1.16 -8.31
CA MET A 272 -5.71 -0.29 -9.47
C MET A 272 -5.52 1.19 -9.11
N TYR A 273 -6.07 1.66 -7.98
CA TYR A 273 -5.94 3.05 -7.54
C TYR A 273 -4.48 3.46 -7.30
N LEU A 274 -3.67 2.57 -6.70
CA LEU A 274 -2.25 2.82 -6.49
C LEU A 274 -1.46 2.84 -7.80
N LEU A 275 -1.81 1.98 -8.76
CA LEU A 275 -1.22 1.99 -10.11
C LEU A 275 -1.55 3.29 -10.85
N GLU A 276 -2.79 3.78 -10.80
CA GLU A 276 -3.17 5.06 -11.39
C GLU A 276 -2.39 6.24 -10.79
N GLN A 277 -2.24 6.26 -9.46
CA GLN A 277 -1.42 7.27 -8.78
C GLN A 277 0.05 7.23 -9.22
N LEU A 278 0.59 6.02 -9.42
CA LEU A 278 1.96 5.83 -9.86
C LEU A 278 2.13 6.16 -11.35
N ALA A 279 1.16 5.83 -12.21
CA ALA A 279 1.14 6.17 -13.63
C ALA A 279 1.19 7.70 -13.86
N ALA A 280 0.50 8.44 -13.00
CA ALA A 280 0.44 9.91 -13.01
C ALA A 280 1.76 10.58 -12.57
N ALA A 281 2.69 9.84 -11.98
CA ALA A 281 3.98 10.38 -11.60
C ALA A 281 4.87 10.60 -12.83
N SER A 282 5.70 11.64 -12.79
CA SER A 282 6.69 11.92 -13.83
C SER A 282 7.87 10.95 -13.79
N GLY A 283 8.13 10.31 -12.64
CA GLY A 283 9.20 9.33 -12.44
C GLY A 283 9.26 8.84 -10.99
N ALA A 284 10.16 7.90 -10.71
CA ALA A 284 10.32 7.26 -9.42
C ALA A 284 10.70 8.25 -8.33
N VAL A 285 11.67 9.14 -8.60
CA VAL A 285 12.10 10.16 -7.64
C VAL A 285 10.96 11.11 -7.31
N ALA A 286 10.20 11.57 -8.31
CA ALA A 286 9.05 12.45 -8.10
C ALA A 286 7.96 11.75 -7.27
N PHE A 287 7.72 10.45 -7.50
CA PHE A 287 6.82 9.67 -6.69
C PHE A 287 7.33 9.56 -5.24
N LEU A 288 8.58 9.16 -5.01
CA LEU A 288 9.10 8.98 -3.65
C LEU A 288 9.22 10.30 -2.86
N ALA A 289 9.54 11.41 -3.53
CA ALA A 289 9.70 12.73 -2.91
C ALA A 289 8.38 13.43 -2.61
N LYS A 290 7.26 12.98 -3.20
CA LYS A 290 5.94 13.60 -2.97
C LYS A 290 5.56 13.49 -1.49
N ARG A 291 5.39 14.64 -0.84
CA ARG A 291 4.76 14.72 0.48
C ARG A 291 3.30 14.28 0.36
N ARG A 292 2.91 13.24 1.09
CA ARG A 292 1.55 12.68 1.05
C ARG A 292 0.91 12.77 2.42
N GLN A 293 -0.37 13.09 2.41
CA GLN A 293 -1.29 12.69 3.45
C GLN A 293 -1.87 11.33 3.03
N VAL A 294 -1.77 10.33 3.89
CA VAL A 294 -2.28 8.99 3.60
C VAL A 294 -3.80 9.05 3.51
N SER A 295 -4.37 8.25 2.63
CA SER A 295 -5.81 8.05 2.56
C SER A 295 -6.17 6.65 3.04
N LEU A 296 -7.24 6.56 3.82
CA LEU A 296 -7.96 5.33 4.12
C LEU A 296 -9.05 5.13 3.06
N TYR A 297 -9.03 3.98 2.40
CA TYR A 297 -10.03 3.58 1.41
C TYR A 297 -11.00 2.57 2.01
N LEU A 298 -12.29 2.93 1.97
CA LEU A 298 -13.40 2.14 2.49
C LEU A 298 -14.35 1.80 1.32
N PRO A 299 -14.18 0.63 0.67
CA PRO A 299 -15.08 0.15 -0.35
C PRO A 299 -16.40 -0.32 0.26
N GLU A 300 -17.50 0.25 -0.19
CA GLU A 300 -18.86 -0.15 0.16
C GLU A 300 -19.53 -0.85 -1.01
N VAL A 301 -20.29 -1.90 -0.73
CA VAL A 301 -21.13 -2.53 -1.75
C VAL A 301 -22.33 -1.63 -2.01
N LYS A 302 -22.63 -1.40 -3.28
CA LYS A 302 -23.85 -0.73 -3.75
C LYS A 302 -24.44 -1.53 -4.91
N GLN A 303 -25.70 -1.25 -5.22
CA GLN A 303 -26.41 -1.87 -6.33
C GLN A 303 -26.93 -0.80 -7.28
N ASP A 304 -26.86 -1.06 -8.58
CA ASP A 304 -27.46 -0.18 -9.59
C ASP A 304 -28.95 -0.50 -9.80
N ALA A 305 -29.61 0.30 -10.64
CA ALA A 305 -31.04 0.10 -10.95
C ALA A 305 -31.33 -1.23 -11.68
N ALA A 306 -30.33 -1.88 -12.27
CA ALA A 306 -30.44 -3.17 -12.94
C ALA A 306 -30.18 -4.35 -11.98
N GLY A 307 -29.86 -4.10 -10.71
CA GLY A 307 -29.58 -5.13 -9.72
C GLY A 307 -28.13 -5.62 -9.70
N THR A 308 -27.23 -4.97 -10.44
CA THR A 308 -25.80 -5.33 -10.48
C THR A 308 -25.07 -4.68 -9.31
N CYS A 309 -24.34 -5.49 -8.54
CA CYS A 309 -23.56 -4.98 -7.41
C CYS A 309 -22.21 -4.43 -7.88
N TYR A 310 -21.78 -3.33 -7.28
CA TYR A 310 -20.50 -2.68 -7.50
C TYR A 310 -19.93 -2.16 -6.19
N LEU A 311 -18.63 -1.86 -6.17
CA LEU A 311 -17.96 -1.21 -5.05
C LEU A 311 -17.93 0.30 -5.28
N ALA A 312 -18.44 1.08 -4.34
CA ALA A 312 -18.21 2.52 -4.25
C ALA A 312 -17.11 2.77 -3.22
N VAL A 313 -15.97 3.30 -3.66
CA VAL A 313 -14.81 3.50 -2.80
C VAL A 313 -14.82 4.90 -2.23
N GLN A 314 -14.99 4.99 -0.91
CA GLN A 314 -14.84 6.25 -0.18
C GLN A 314 -13.36 6.47 0.17
N GLU A 315 -12.87 7.67 -0.11
CA GLU A 315 -11.52 8.10 0.26
C GLU A 315 -11.61 9.03 1.47
N LYS A 316 -11.05 8.61 2.61
CA LYS A 316 -10.91 9.43 3.81
C LYS A 316 -9.45 9.83 3.99
N LYS A 317 -9.15 11.13 3.88
CA LYS A 317 -7.83 11.65 4.25
C LYS A 317 -7.60 11.45 5.75
N ILE A 318 -6.47 10.86 6.10
CA ILE A 318 -6.09 10.50 7.49
C ILE A 318 -4.73 11.06 7.90
#